data_AF-A0A8S0XVD8-F1
#
_entry.id   AF-A0A8S0XVD8-F1
#
_cell.length_a   1.000
_cell.length_b   1.000
_cell.length_c   1.000
_cell.angle_alpha   90.00
_cell.angle_beta   90.00
_cell.angle_gamma   90.00
#
_symmetry.space_group_name_H-M   'P 1'
#
loop_
_entity.id
_entity.type
_entity.pdbx_description
1 polymer ?
#
loop_
_entity_poly.entity_id
_entity_poly.type
_entity_poly.pdbx_seq_one_letter_code
_entity_poly.pdbx_strand_id
1 'polypeptide(L)'
;MITTPVSVGPVELPAEGLVLVAYEEYPEAFNVKVYEEEDFAAGEPLPLAEAGVPRSAQKEIAQYPVCGFHLSQALSELREMYTGWAKVERTQPLKLIGIHNEDPLILYIQFSLGERYFVYERNLMSKNERVREELFGRKHHLRQRSLNNEDEEYLISSLRFMPKAKKAISYYTYKRSVRYRRKECGR
;
A
#
# COMPACT_ATOMS: atom_id res chain seq x y z
N MET A 1 8.13 -18.63 33.23
CA MET A 1 6.73 -18.47 32.85
C MET A 1 6.69 -18.49 31.34
N ILE A 2 5.98 -19.45 30.74
CA ILE A 2 5.86 -19.57 29.28
C ILE A 2 4.66 -18.70 28.91
N THR A 3 4.91 -17.49 28.41
CA THR A 3 3.87 -16.66 27.78
C THR A 3 3.59 -17.26 26.40
N THR A 4 2.47 -17.97 26.28
CA THR A 4 1.94 -18.36 24.98
C THR A 4 1.61 -17.11 24.18
N PRO A 5 2.03 -16.99 22.92
CA PRO A 5 1.67 -15.86 22.06
C PRO A 5 0.15 -15.83 21.93
N VAL A 6 -0.45 -14.66 22.19
CA VAL A 6 -1.88 -14.47 22.00
C VAL A 6 -2.09 -14.19 20.51
N SER A 7 -2.31 -15.26 19.75
CA SER A 7 -2.83 -15.14 18.39
C SER A 7 -4.26 -14.61 18.47
N VAL A 8 -4.43 -13.32 18.21
CA VAL A 8 -5.76 -12.77 17.94
C VAL A 8 -6.10 -13.23 16.52
N GLY A 9 -7.03 -14.17 16.41
CA GLY A 9 -7.45 -14.75 15.13
C GLY A 9 -7.89 -13.69 14.11
N PRO A 10 -8.00 -14.06 12.82
CA PRO A 10 -8.44 -13.15 11.77
C PRO A 10 -9.75 -12.49 12.17
N VAL A 11 -9.80 -11.16 12.15
CA VAL A 11 -11.04 -10.45 12.43
C VAL A 11 -11.67 -10.09 11.10
N GLU A 12 -12.69 -10.85 10.74
CA GLU A 12 -13.52 -10.60 9.56
C GLU A 12 -14.18 -9.22 9.68
N LEU A 13 -14.10 -8.42 8.63
CA LEU A 13 -14.74 -7.13 8.59
C LEU A 13 -16.20 -7.26 8.13
N PRO A 14 -17.15 -6.58 8.79
CA PRO A 14 -18.46 -6.38 8.22
C PRO A 14 -18.40 -5.24 7.17
N ALA A 15 -17.80 -5.53 6.01
CA ALA A 15 -18.05 -4.88 4.70
C ALA A 15 -16.94 -5.24 3.69
N GLU A 16 -17.34 -5.79 2.54
CA GLU A 16 -16.68 -5.66 1.23
C GLU A 16 -15.35 -6.41 0.99
N GLY A 17 -15.30 -7.72 1.28
CA GLY A 17 -14.32 -8.61 0.64
C GLY A 17 -12.86 -8.39 1.07
N LEU A 18 -12.62 -7.83 2.25
CA LEU A 18 -11.28 -7.66 2.84
C LEU A 18 -11.16 -8.36 4.20
N VAL A 19 -9.95 -8.83 4.50
CA VAL A 19 -9.59 -9.48 5.77
C VAL A 19 -8.43 -8.73 6.43
N LEU A 20 -8.59 -8.41 7.72
CA LEU A 20 -7.52 -7.85 8.55
C LEU A 20 -7.01 -8.92 9.50
N VAL A 21 -5.69 -9.12 9.50
CA VAL A 21 -5.05 -10.08 10.39
C VAL A 21 -3.93 -9.41 11.17
N ALA A 22 -3.97 -9.54 12.48
CA ALA A 22 -2.94 -9.03 13.39
C ALA A 22 -2.01 -10.17 13.79
N TYR A 23 -0.70 -9.96 13.64
CA TYR A 23 0.34 -10.91 14.03
C TYR A 23 1.29 -10.26 15.00
N GLU A 24 1.70 -11.00 16.04
CA GLU A 24 2.74 -10.58 16.96
C GLU A 24 4.11 -10.81 16.29
N GLU A 25 4.93 -9.75 16.17
CA GLU A 25 6.28 -9.83 15.58
C GLU A 25 7.35 -9.90 16.68
N TYR A 26 7.17 -9.12 17.74
CA TYR A 26 8.00 -9.08 18.94
C TYR A 26 7.10 -8.87 20.17
N PRO A 27 7.59 -9.13 21.39
CA PRO A 27 6.85 -8.76 22.59
C PRO A 27 6.48 -7.28 22.51
N GLU A 28 5.18 -6.98 22.53
CA GLU A 28 4.60 -5.62 22.45
C GLU A 28 4.56 -4.94 21.06
N ALA A 29 5.00 -5.61 19.99
CA ALA A 29 4.89 -5.12 18.61
C ALA A 29 4.08 -6.07 17.73
N PHE A 30 3.03 -5.52 17.12
CA PHE A 30 2.13 -6.22 16.22
C PHE A 30 2.26 -5.66 14.80
N ASN A 31 2.00 -6.50 13.82
CA ASN A 31 1.72 -6.09 12.46
C ASN A 31 0.28 -6.41 12.11
N VAL A 32 -0.46 -5.41 11.66
CA VAL A 32 -1.77 -5.62 11.06
C VAL A 32 -1.62 -5.62 9.55
N LYS A 33 -2.01 -6.72 8.92
CA LYS A 33 -1.99 -6.89 7.47
C LYS A 33 -3.40 -6.89 6.91
N VAL A 34 -3.56 -6.33 5.71
CA VAL A 34 -4.82 -6.24 4.98
C VAL A 34 -4.74 -7.11 3.73
N TYR A 35 -5.74 -7.94 3.50
CA TYR A 35 -5.85 -8.85 2.35
C TYR A 35 -7.21 -8.75 1.69
N GLU A 36 -7.30 -9.14 0.42
CA GLU A 36 -8.58 -9.51 -0.17
C GLU A 36 -9.05 -10.87 0.38
N GLU A 37 -10.35 -11.00 0.62
CA GLU A 37 -10.95 -12.22 1.15
C GLU A 37 -10.72 -13.42 0.23
N GLU A 38 -10.83 -13.21 -1.09
CA GLU A 38 -10.59 -14.26 -2.09
C GLU A 38 -9.15 -14.79 -2.09
N ASP A 39 -8.18 -13.91 -1.84
CA ASP A 39 -6.76 -14.26 -1.76
C ASP A 39 -6.40 -14.93 -0.43
N PHE A 40 -7.15 -14.62 0.62
CA PHE A 40 -6.99 -15.24 1.94
C PHE A 40 -7.61 -16.64 1.98
N ALA A 41 -8.82 -16.82 1.41
CA ALA A 41 -9.55 -18.08 1.41
C ALA A 41 -8.93 -19.15 0.48
N ALA A 42 -8.19 -18.76 -0.54
CA ALA A 42 -7.53 -19.67 -1.48
C ALA A 42 -6.23 -20.32 -0.93
N GLY A 43 -5.81 -19.98 0.29
CA GLY A 43 -4.63 -20.55 0.93
C GLY A 43 -4.90 -21.91 1.59
N GLU A 44 -4.21 -22.96 1.15
CA GLU A 44 -4.16 -24.27 1.86
C GLU A 44 -3.73 -24.09 3.35
N PRO A 45 -4.31 -24.86 4.29
CA PRO A 45 -4.01 -24.72 5.71
C PRO A 45 -2.55 -25.08 6.03
N LEU A 46 -1.86 -24.22 6.77
CA LEU A 46 -0.47 -24.43 7.17
C LEU A 46 -0.32 -25.33 8.41
N PRO A 47 0.84 -26.01 8.57
CA PRO A 47 1.17 -26.74 9.79
C PRO A 47 1.37 -25.79 10.99
N LEU A 48 0.96 -26.25 12.17
CA LEU A 48 0.85 -25.54 13.46
C LEU A 48 2.06 -24.72 13.97
N ALA A 49 3.18 -24.63 13.25
CA ALA A 49 4.34 -23.82 13.63
C ALA A 49 4.37 -22.43 12.97
N GLU A 50 3.58 -22.20 11.91
CA GLU A 50 3.41 -20.91 11.21
C GLU A 50 1.93 -20.51 11.20
N ALA A 51 1.27 -20.61 12.36
CA ALA A 51 -0.14 -20.33 12.51
C ALA A 51 -0.43 -18.84 12.23
N GLY A 52 -0.85 -18.52 11.02
CA GLY A 52 -1.49 -17.26 10.70
C GLY A 52 -1.28 -16.71 9.29
N VAL A 53 -0.20 -17.06 8.59
CA VAL A 53 0.14 -16.39 7.32
C VAL A 53 0.03 -17.37 6.17
N PRO A 54 -1.05 -17.40 5.35
CA PRO A 54 -1.07 -18.26 4.18
C PRO A 54 0.13 -17.95 3.27
N ARG A 55 0.79 -18.97 2.70
CA ARG A 55 1.95 -18.80 1.80
C ARG A 55 1.64 -17.94 0.55
N SER A 56 0.36 -17.64 0.29
CA SER A 56 -0.11 -16.61 -0.65
C SER A 56 0.11 -15.16 -0.14
N ALA A 57 0.87 -14.95 0.93
CA ALA A 57 1.34 -13.65 1.46
C ALA A 57 2.03 -12.72 0.44
N GLN A 58 2.14 -13.11 -0.84
CA GLN A 58 2.51 -12.24 -1.95
C GLN A 58 1.41 -11.25 -2.36
N LYS A 59 0.20 -11.33 -1.79
CA LYS A 59 -0.94 -10.47 -2.15
C LYS A 59 -1.47 -9.60 -0.99
N GLU A 60 -0.62 -9.24 -0.04
CA GLU A 60 -1.02 -8.24 0.96
C GLU A 60 -1.26 -6.88 0.30
N ILE A 61 -2.36 -6.21 0.66
CA ILE A 61 -2.69 -4.84 0.23
C ILE A 61 -1.84 -3.83 1.01
N ALA A 62 -1.70 -4.06 2.32
CA ALA A 62 -0.98 -3.17 3.21
C ALA A 62 -0.54 -3.88 4.49
N GLN A 63 0.53 -3.37 5.08
CA GLN A 63 1.01 -3.74 6.40
C GLN A 63 1.18 -2.48 7.27
N TYR A 64 0.69 -2.56 8.50
CA TYR A 64 0.74 -1.50 9.49
C TYR A 64 1.45 -2.01 10.75
N PRO A 65 2.62 -1.48 11.11
CA PRO A 65 3.23 -1.76 12.40
C PRO A 65 2.46 -1.01 13.49
N VAL A 66 2.10 -1.72 14.55
CA VAL A 66 1.23 -1.25 15.64
C VAL A 66 1.81 -1.73 16.97
N CYS A 67 1.90 -0.83 17.95
CA CYS A 67 2.27 -1.25 19.30
C CYS A 67 1.09 -1.92 20.01
N GLY A 68 1.36 -2.94 20.82
CA GLY A 68 0.33 -3.76 21.46
C GLY A 68 -0.66 -2.96 22.30
N PHE A 69 -0.19 -1.92 23.00
CA PHE A 69 -1.03 -1.01 23.79
C PHE A 69 -2.10 -0.28 22.96
N HIS A 70 -1.87 -0.07 21.67
CA HIS A 70 -2.78 0.65 20.78
C HIS A 70 -3.44 -0.26 19.74
N LEU A 71 -3.31 -1.59 19.87
CA LEU A 71 -3.79 -2.54 18.86
C LEU A 71 -5.29 -2.43 18.60
N SER A 72 -6.10 -2.34 19.65
CA SER A 72 -7.56 -2.22 19.52
C SER A 72 -7.98 -0.93 18.79
N GLN A 73 -7.35 0.20 19.12
CA GLN A 73 -7.59 1.47 18.45
C GLN A 73 -7.15 1.42 16.99
N ALA A 74 -5.94 0.91 16.72
CA ALA A 74 -5.41 0.80 15.37
C ALA A 74 -6.30 -0.09 14.49
N LEU A 75 -6.76 -1.23 15.02
CA LEU A 75 -7.73 -2.07 14.31
C LEU A 75 -8.98 -1.27 13.97
N SER A 76 -9.59 -0.58 14.94
CA SER A 76 -10.79 0.25 14.68
C SER A 76 -10.56 1.32 13.61
N GLU A 77 -9.42 2.01 13.66
CA GLU A 77 -9.08 3.04 12.67
C GLU A 77 -8.83 2.45 11.28
N LEU A 78 -8.21 1.28 11.19
CA LEU A 78 -8.03 0.56 9.93
C LEU A 78 -9.37 0.08 9.36
N ARG A 79 -10.32 -0.37 10.20
CA ARG A 79 -11.68 -0.70 9.75
C ARG A 79 -12.37 0.50 9.12
N GLU A 80 -12.28 1.65 9.79
CA GLU A 80 -12.88 2.89 9.31
C GLU A 80 -12.23 3.34 7.99
N MET A 81 -10.90 3.23 7.86
CA MET A 81 -10.15 3.58 6.65
C MET A 81 -10.57 2.73 5.44
N TYR A 82 -10.79 1.43 5.64
CA TYR A 82 -11.16 0.49 4.59
C TYR A 82 -12.68 0.35 4.39
N THR A 83 -13.50 1.10 5.11
CA THR A 83 -14.95 1.15 4.86
C THR A 83 -15.22 1.70 3.44
N GLY A 84 -16.11 1.06 2.68
CA GLY A 84 -16.41 1.49 1.29
C GLY A 84 -15.27 1.16 0.34
N TRP A 85 -14.46 0.13 0.64
CA TRP A 85 -13.38 -0.29 -0.23
C TRP A 85 -13.93 -1.15 -1.37
N ALA A 86 -13.47 -0.86 -2.58
CA ALA A 86 -13.82 -1.63 -3.75
C ALA A 86 -12.68 -1.59 -4.77
N LYS A 87 -12.62 -2.65 -5.58
CA LYS A 87 -11.74 -2.69 -6.76
C LYS A 87 -12.04 -1.52 -7.69
N VAL A 88 -11.01 -1.12 -8.45
CA VAL A 88 -11.12 -0.01 -9.39
C VAL A 88 -12.02 -0.37 -10.56
N GLU A 89 -13.05 0.46 -10.81
CA GLU A 89 -13.92 0.32 -11.99
C GLU A 89 -13.22 0.87 -13.25
N ARG A 90 -12.63 -0.04 -14.04
CA ARG A 90 -11.76 0.29 -15.19
C ARG A 90 -12.48 0.93 -16.39
N THR A 91 -13.81 1.00 -16.36
CA THR A 91 -14.65 1.61 -17.40
C THR A 91 -14.77 3.12 -17.23
N GLN A 92 -14.49 3.64 -16.03
CA GLN A 92 -14.61 5.06 -15.73
C GLN A 92 -13.50 5.88 -16.38
N PRO A 93 -13.75 7.14 -16.76
CA PRO A 93 -12.73 8.00 -17.34
C PRO A 93 -11.79 8.55 -16.26
N LEU A 94 -10.49 8.41 -16.49
CA LEU A 94 -9.46 8.96 -15.61
C LEU A 94 -9.24 10.45 -15.92
N LYS A 95 -9.29 11.30 -14.89
CA LYS A 95 -9.11 12.76 -15.02
C LYS A 95 -7.92 13.22 -14.19
N LEU A 96 -6.99 13.92 -14.83
CA LEU A 96 -5.86 14.54 -14.15
C LEU A 96 -6.32 15.80 -13.41
N ILE A 97 -6.01 15.90 -12.12
CA ILE A 97 -6.36 17.04 -11.27
C ILE A 97 -5.16 17.97 -11.11
N GLY A 98 -4.00 17.41 -10.72
CA GLY A 98 -2.82 18.20 -10.39
C GLY A 98 -1.53 17.42 -10.51
N ILE A 99 -0.43 18.13 -10.77
CA ILE A 99 0.93 17.59 -10.74
C ILE A 99 1.72 18.49 -9.80
N HIS A 100 2.26 17.91 -8.73
CA HIS A 100 2.96 18.64 -7.69
C HIS A 100 4.40 18.15 -7.61
N ASN A 101 5.33 19.10 -7.61
CA ASN A 101 6.76 18.85 -7.71
C ASN A 101 7.58 19.73 -6.74
N GLU A 102 6.96 20.10 -5.61
CA GLU A 102 7.60 20.91 -4.58
C GLU A 102 8.86 20.24 -4.01
N ASP A 103 8.86 18.90 -3.95
CA ASP A 103 10.04 18.10 -3.65
C ASP A 103 10.75 17.68 -4.96
N PRO A 104 12.03 18.03 -5.17
CA PRO A 104 12.78 17.60 -6.35
C PRO A 104 13.02 16.09 -6.44
N LEU A 105 12.81 15.33 -5.35
CA LEU A 105 13.01 13.89 -5.26
C LEU A 105 11.72 13.09 -5.38
N ILE A 106 10.56 13.73 -5.20
CA ILE A 106 9.26 13.07 -5.19
C ILE A 106 8.31 13.78 -6.14
N LEU A 107 7.77 13.02 -7.10
CA LEU A 107 6.70 13.48 -7.96
C LEU A 107 5.36 13.02 -7.40
N TYR A 108 4.44 13.97 -7.21
CA TYR A 108 3.05 13.67 -6.88
C TYR A 108 2.13 14.01 -8.04
N ILE A 109 1.20 13.11 -8.37
CA ILE A 109 0.15 13.36 -9.35
C ILE A 109 -1.20 13.04 -8.72
N GLN A 110 -2.07 14.03 -8.67
CA GLN A 110 -3.46 13.88 -8.24
C GLN A 110 -4.36 13.66 -9.44
N PHE A 111 -5.22 12.68 -9.35
CA PHE A 111 -6.18 12.33 -10.40
C PHE A 111 -7.44 11.72 -9.80
N SER A 112 -8.51 11.66 -10.59
CA SER A 112 -9.73 10.95 -10.22
C SER A 112 -10.09 9.89 -11.25
N LEU A 113 -10.87 8.91 -10.81
CA LEU A 113 -11.50 7.92 -11.65
C LEU A 113 -12.96 7.78 -11.17
N GLY A 114 -13.90 8.27 -11.98
CA GLY A 114 -15.27 8.50 -11.51
C GLY A 114 -15.29 9.50 -10.35
N GLU A 115 -15.88 9.10 -9.23
CA GLU A 115 -15.98 9.89 -7.98
C GLU A 115 -14.85 9.62 -6.99
N ARG A 116 -13.95 8.69 -7.31
CA ARG A 116 -12.81 8.31 -6.45
C ARG A 116 -11.57 9.12 -6.82
N TYR A 117 -10.77 9.46 -5.81
CA TYR A 117 -9.60 10.32 -5.96
C TYR A 117 -8.35 9.58 -5.54
N PHE A 118 -7.25 9.85 -6.24
CA PHE A 118 -6.02 9.10 -6.10
C PHE A 118 -4.81 10.02 -6.14
N VAL A 119 -3.77 9.57 -5.45
CA VAL A 119 -2.45 10.18 -5.45
C VAL A 119 -1.45 9.15 -5.94
N TYR A 120 -0.83 9.43 -7.08
CA TYR A 120 0.38 8.77 -7.53
C TYR A 120 1.58 9.45 -6.90
N GLU A 121 2.50 8.66 -6.35
CA GLU A 121 3.76 9.10 -5.77
C GLU A 121 4.90 8.34 -6.44
N ARG A 122 5.91 9.05 -6.94
CA ARG A 122 7.14 8.45 -7.46
C ARG A 122 8.34 9.04 -6.74
N ASN A 123 9.10 8.19 -6.06
CA ASN A 123 10.28 8.59 -5.30
C ASN A 123 11.56 8.17 -6.05
N LEU A 124 12.40 9.16 -6.38
CA LEU A 124 13.63 8.94 -7.14
C LEU A 124 14.70 8.17 -6.37
N MET A 125 14.71 8.28 -5.04
CA MET A 125 15.72 7.68 -4.18
C MET A 125 15.46 6.19 -3.93
N SER A 126 14.22 5.85 -3.58
CA SER A 126 13.82 4.45 -3.32
C SER A 126 13.53 3.66 -4.60
N LYS A 127 13.47 4.34 -5.76
CA LYS A 127 13.05 3.76 -7.04
C LYS A 127 11.67 3.09 -6.99
N ASN A 128 10.81 3.61 -6.13
CA ASN A 128 9.47 3.11 -5.93
C ASN A 128 8.45 4.11 -6.51
N GLU A 129 7.38 3.60 -7.11
CA GLU A 129 6.20 4.36 -7.45
C GLU A 129 4.97 3.64 -6.92
N ARG A 130 4.02 4.41 -6.41
CA ARG A 130 2.80 3.88 -5.81
C ARG A 130 1.59 4.74 -6.08
N VAL A 131 0.41 4.16 -5.96
CA VAL A 131 -0.88 4.85 -6.01
C VAL A 131 -1.68 4.54 -4.75
N ARG A 132 -2.22 5.59 -4.14
CA ARG A 132 -3.13 5.48 -3.00
C ARG A 132 -4.43 6.19 -3.30
N GLU A 133 -5.51 5.67 -2.73
CA GLU A 133 -6.80 6.36 -2.75
C GLU A 133 -6.85 7.41 -1.65
N GLU A 134 -7.31 8.62 -1.99
CA GLU A 134 -7.50 9.74 -1.06
C GLU A 134 -8.93 9.71 -0.49
N LEU A 135 -9.03 9.68 0.83
CA LEU A 135 -10.27 9.64 1.59
C LEU A 135 -10.53 11.02 2.22
N PHE A 136 -11.43 11.78 1.62
CA PHE A 136 -11.79 13.10 2.13
C PHE A 136 -12.53 13.04 3.46
N GLY A 137 -12.33 14.05 4.31
CA GLY A 137 -12.98 14.17 5.61
C GLY A 137 -12.40 13.28 6.71
N ARG A 138 -11.34 12.50 6.42
CA ARG A 138 -10.65 11.66 7.40
C ARG A 138 -9.50 12.39 8.09
N LYS A 139 -9.08 11.87 9.25
CA LYS A 139 -7.88 12.35 9.97
C LYS A 139 -6.65 12.24 9.07
N HIS A 140 -5.67 13.13 9.26
CA HIS A 140 -4.49 13.19 8.40
C HIS A 140 -3.76 11.83 8.24
N HIS A 141 -3.68 11.02 9.29
CA HIS A 141 -3.04 9.70 9.24
C HIS A 141 -3.90 8.60 8.61
N LEU A 142 -5.20 8.85 8.38
CA LEU A 142 -6.14 7.93 7.74
C LEU A 142 -6.65 8.45 6.38
N ARG A 143 -6.08 9.56 5.89
CA ARG A 143 -6.53 10.23 4.67
C ARG A 143 -6.24 9.42 3.40
N GLN A 144 -5.42 8.38 3.48
CA GLN A 144 -5.02 7.58 2.34
C GLN A 144 -5.06 6.11 2.69
N ARG A 145 -5.58 5.30 1.75
CA ARG A 145 -5.53 3.83 1.85
C ARG A 145 -4.81 3.23 0.65
N SER A 146 -4.16 2.09 0.87
CA SER A 146 -3.51 1.32 -0.19
C SER A 146 -4.55 0.58 -1.05
N LEU A 147 -4.17 0.31 -2.29
CA LEU A 147 -4.92 -0.51 -3.23
C LEU A 147 -4.29 -1.91 -3.31
N ASN A 148 -5.02 -2.87 -3.87
CA ASN A 148 -4.37 -4.11 -4.30
C ASN A 148 -3.38 -3.81 -5.45
N ASN A 149 -2.45 -4.74 -5.68
CA ASN A 149 -1.40 -4.58 -6.68
C ASN A 149 -1.96 -4.43 -8.10
N GLU A 150 -3.04 -5.13 -8.44
CA GLU A 150 -3.62 -5.10 -9.80
C GLU A 150 -4.18 -3.72 -10.16
N ASP A 151 -4.90 -3.10 -9.22
CA ASP A 151 -5.50 -1.78 -9.37
C ASP A 151 -4.42 -0.69 -9.36
N GLU A 152 -3.42 -0.82 -8.50
CA GLU A 152 -2.26 0.07 -8.50
C GLU A 152 -1.53 0.03 -9.85
N GLU A 153 -1.20 -1.16 -10.36
CA GLU A 153 -0.56 -1.33 -11.67
C GLU A 153 -1.41 -0.80 -12.82
N TYR A 154 -2.73 -1.04 -12.78
CA TYR A 154 -3.67 -0.51 -13.77
C TYR A 154 -3.67 1.02 -13.79
N LEU A 155 -3.75 1.66 -12.63
CA LEU A 155 -3.77 3.13 -12.51
C LEU A 155 -2.44 3.75 -12.93
N ILE A 156 -1.31 3.17 -12.50
CA ILE A 156 0.03 3.61 -12.93
C ILE A 156 0.16 3.52 -14.45
N SER A 157 -0.27 2.40 -15.04
CA SER A 157 -0.24 2.19 -16.48
C SER A 157 -1.11 3.22 -17.20
N SER A 158 -2.32 3.45 -16.70
CA SER A 158 -3.27 4.44 -17.26
C SER A 158 -2.68 5.85 -17.26
N LEU A 159 -2.01 6.27 -16.17
CA LEU A 159 -1.31 7.56 -16.12
C LEU A 159 -0.20 7.68 -17.16
N ARG A 160 0.53 6.59 -17.45
CA ARG A 160 1.60 6.58 -18.47
C ARG A 160 1.07 6.73 -19.89
N PHE A 161 -0.22 6.48 -20.13
CA PHE A 161 -0.89 6.74 -21.41
C PHE A 161 -1.50 8.15 -21.50
N MET A 162 -1.62 8.87 -20.38
CA MET A 162 -2.05 10.27 -20.40
C MET A 162 -0.89 11.20 -20.80
N PRO A 163 -1.01 12.03 -21.86
CA PRO A 163 0.10 12.84 -22.36
C PRO A 163 0.76 13.74 -21.29
N LYS A 164 -0.04 14.40 -20.45
CA LYS A 164 0.47 15.29 -19.39
C LYS A 164 1.19 14.53 -18.27
N ALA A 165 0.59 13.44 -17.76
CA ALA A 165 1.19 12.65 -16.70
C ALA A 165 2.43 11.88 -17.21
N LYS A 166 2.37 11.27 -18.40
CA LYS A 166 3.52 10.66 -19.07
C LYS A 166 4.71 11.61 -19.16
N LYS A 167 4.46 12.86 -19.59
CA LYS A 167 5.48 13.89 -19.67
C LYS A 167 6.10 14.18 -18.30
N ALA A 168 5.28 14.37 -17.27
CA ALA A 168 5.76 14.59 -15.90
C ALA A 168 6.61 13.41 -15.37
N ILE A 169 6.11 12.18 -15.51
CA ILE A 169 6.82 10.95 -15.10
C ILE A 169 8.17 10.84 -15.83
N SER A 170 8.24 11.21 -17.12
CA SER A 170 9.47 11.14 -17.90
C SER A 170 10.55 12.14 -17.46
N TYR A 171 10.20 13.25 -16.81
CA TYR A 171 11.18 14.16 -16.21
C TYR A 171 11.73 13.64 -14.88
N TYR A 172 10.98 12.76 -14.21
CA TYR A 172 11.36 12.10 -12.96
C TYR A 172 11.91 10.70 -13.22
N THR A 173 12.98 10.63 -14.03
CA THR A 173 13.70 9.37 -14.27
C THR A 173 14.61 9.03 -13.09
N TYR A 174 14.66 7.74 -12.74
CA TYR A 174 15.59 7.27 -11.71
C TYR A 174 17.01 7.63 -12.11
N LYS A 175 17.69 8.44 -11.28
CA LYS A 175 19.09 8.78 -11.51
C LYS A 175 19.87 7.47 -11.60
N ARG A 176 20.56 7.26 -12.73
CA ARG A 176 21.57 6.19 -12.82
C ARG A 176 22.55 6.43 -11.67
N SER A 177 22.67 5.45 -10.77
CA SER A 177 23.73 5.46 -9.77
C SER A 177 25.04 5.69 -10.50
N VAL A 178 25.68 6.83 -10.28
CA VAL A 178 27.02 7.12 -10.81
C VAL A 178 27.93 6.07 -10.20
N ARG A 179 28.29 5.03 -10.96
CA ARG A 179 29.36 4.12 -10.55
C ARG A 179 30.62 4.97 -10.48
N TYR A 180 31.05 5.32 -9.26
CA TYR A 180 32.39 5.83 -9.04
C TYR A 180 33.36 4.73 -9.50
N ARG A 181 33.86 4.82 -10.74
CA ARG A 181 35.09 4.12 -11.09
C ARG A 181 36.16 4.77 -10.23
N ARG A 182 36.66 4.03 -9.23
CA ARG A 182 37.97 4.33 -8.63
C ARG A 182 38.94 4.44 -9.80
N LYS A 183 39.42 5.65 -10.10
CA LYS A 183 40.66 5.80 -10.84
C LYS A 183 41.72 5.25 -9.91
N GLU A 184 42.17 4.03 -10.16
CA GLU A 184 43.43 3.57 -9.60
C GLU A 184 44.50 4.59 -10.05
N CYS A 185 45.10 5.30 -9.10
CA CYS A 185 46.31 6.05 -9.36
C CYS A 185 47.39 5.04 -9.74
N GLY A 186 47.75 4.99 -11.01
CA GLY A 186 48.98 4.34 -11.46
C GLY A 186 50.17 5.01 -10.80
N ARG A 187 51.03 4.18 -10.19
CA ARG A 187 52.43 4.50 -9.89
C ARG A 187 53.29 3.99 -11.04
#